data_AF-A0A524LIL7-F1
#
_entry.id   AF-A0A524LIL7-F1
#
_cell.length_a   1.000
_cell.length_b   1.000
_cell.length_c   1.000
_cell.angle_alpha   90.00
_cell.angle_beta   90.00
_cell.angle_gamma   90.00
#
_symmetry.space_group_name_H-M   'P 1'
#
loop_
_entity.id
_entity.type
_entity.pdbx_description
1 polymer ?
#
loop_
_entity_poly.entity_id
_entity_poly.type
_entity_poly.pdbx_seq_one_letter_code
_entity_poly.pdbx_strand_id
1 'polypeptide(L)'
;MWTNFHCLKTLIILGHQVKPQRKVTLLVSSSSLMTSLELGGLIHFWGPAGCGKTLLAVALASDVSRYARVEWINTDRKKSFVSYLKNNIAASGGSPQNVSITMIDSQTELLELIRKLPESDLPSLLVIDPITRALDLGRENPTLWGRELVEDVLPTLAGLTTTNDLAVIITSESRMLDDSNNHAVYHSTIAKWIDHDLCLNRELSGSRTHIVRKIEDSEQETAQLRVDHLGILEIIPRIYRTQVSEEV
;
A
#
# COMPACT_ATOMS: atom_id res chain seq x y z
N MET A 1 0.92 -53.19 -8.34
CA MET A 1 1.92 -52.81 -9.37
C MET A 1 1.99 -51.28 -9.43
N TRP A 2 2.70 -50.67 -8.48
CA TRP A 2 3.12 -49.27 -8.48
C TRP A 2 4.51 -49.27 -7.83
N THR A 3 5.50 -48.93 -8.62
CA THR A 3 6.93 -49.09 -8.31
C THR A 3 7.48 -47.88 -7.58
N ASN A 4 8.37 -48.18 -6.64
CA ASN A 4 9.29 -47.30 -5.94
C ASN A 4 10.06 -46.37 -6.89
N PHE A 5 10.26 -45.12 -6.48
CA PHE A 5 11.44 -44.34 -6.87
C PHE A 5 12.05 -43.68 -5.62
N HIS A 6 13.03 -44.37 -5.05
CA HIS A 6 14.11 -43.76 -4.28
C HIS A 6 15.11 -43.14 -5.26
N CYS A 7 15.49 -41.88 -5.07
CA CYS A 7 16.74 -41.34 -5.61
C CYS A 7 17.38 -40.41 -4.57
N LEU A 8 18.28 -40.99 -3.77
CA LEU A 8 19.33 -40.26 -3.06
C LEU A 8 20.30 -39.65 -4.06
N LYS A 9 20.63 -38.36 -3.94
CA LYS A 9 21.94 -37.83 -4.35
C LYS A 9 22.43 -36.71 -3.41
N THR A 10 23.40 -37.11 -2.60
CA THR A 10 24.70 -36.48 -2.35
C THR A 10 24.78 -35.01 -1.92
N LEU A 11 25.10 -34.90 -0.64
CA LEU A 11 25.73 -33.81 0.10
C LEU A 11 27.10 -33.42 -0.49
N ILE A 12 27.32 -32.12 -0.76
CA ILE A 12 28.66 -31.51 -0.81
C ILE A 12 28.61 -30.27 0.09
N ILE A 13 29.18 -30.40 1.29
CA ILE A 13 29.46 -29.27 2.19
C ILE A 13 30.88 -28.81 1.86
N LEU A 14 31.04 -27.68 1.20
CA LEU A 14 32.31 -26.95 1.17
C LEU A 14 32.35 -26.01 2.36
N GLY A 15 33.16 -26.40 3.35
CA GLY A 15 33.45 -25.60 4.52
C GLY A 15 34.26 -24.36 4.14
N HIS A 16 33.69 -23.19 4.42
CA HIS A 16 34.46 -22.00 4.77
C HIS A 16 34.07 -21.61 6.19
N GLN A 17 35.01 -21.79 7.12
CA GLN A 17 34.88 -21.28 8.47
C GLN A 17 34.95 -19.75 8.43
N VAL A 18 33.78 -19.12 8.30
CA VAL A 18 33.61 -17.72 8.67
C VAL A 18 33.47 -17.68 10.18
N LYS A 19 34.39 -16.98 10.86
CA LYS A 19 34.33 -16.73 12.30
C LYS A 19 32.93 -16.19 12.64
N PRO A 20 32.21 -16.75 13.64
CA PRO A 20 30.96 -16.17 14.08
C PRO A 20 31.26 -14.81 14.72
N GLN A 21 31.07 -13.73 13.96
CA GLN A 21 30.84 -12.44 14.59
C GLN A 21 29.59 -12.63 15.45
N ARG A 22 29.73 -12.37 16.75
CA ARG A 22 28.58 -12.26 17.66
C ARG A 22 27.65 -11.20 17.07
N LYS A 23 26.65 -11.66 16.31
CA LYS A 23 25.52 -10.85 15.92
C LYS A 23 24.85 -10.50 17.24
N VAL A 24 25.02 -9.25 17.65
CA VAL A 24 24.13 -8.65 18.63
C VAL A 24 22.77 -8.68 17.94
N THR A 25 21.99 -9.72 18.23
CA THR A 25 20.57 -9.74 17.91
C THR A 25 19.96 -8.70 18.82
N LEU A 26 20.03 -7.44 18.39
CA LEU A 26 19.09 -6.44 18.85
C LEU A 26 17.72 -7.08 18.64
N LEU A 27 17.01 -7.33 19.74
CA LEU A 27 15.57 -7.50 19.74
C LEU A 27 14.99 -6.17 19.21
N VAL A 28 15.12 -5.96 17.91
CA VAL A 28 14.34 -4.96 17.19
C VAL A 28 12.93 -5.46 17.39
N SER A 29 12.17 -4.79 18.26
CA SER A 29 10.73 -4.93 18.28
C SER A 29 10.30 -4.87 16.81
N SER A 30 9.76 -5.96 16.29
CA SER A 30 9.39 -6.09 14.88
C SER A 30 8.13 -5.26 14.62
N SER A 31 8.24 -3.94 14.84
CA SER A 31 7.21 -2.98 14.52
C SER A 31 7.03 -3.00 13.02
N SER A 32 5.80 -3.18 12.58
CA SER A 32 5.47 -3.09 11.18
C SER A 32 5.83 -1.71 10.63
N LEU A 33 6.01 -1.61 9.31
CA LEU A 33 6.18 -0.33 8.62
C LEU A 33 4.96 0.57 8.84
N MET A 34 3.76 0.00 8.88
CA MET A 34 2.52 0.74 9.19
C MET A 34 2.58 1.39 10.57
N THR A 35 3.00 0.65 11.59
CA THR A 35 3.20 1.18 12.95
C THR A 35 4.29 2.25 12.98
N SER A 36 5.39 2.03 12.25
CA SER A 36 6.53 2.96 12.21
C SER A 36 6.20 4.29 11.52
N LEU A 37 5.22 4.29 10.61
CA LEU A 37 4.71 5.47 9.93
C LEU A 37 3.46 6.05 10.59
N GLU A 38 3.02 5.48 11.71
CA GLU A 38 1.78 5.82 12.42
C GLU A 38 0.59 5.86 11.45
N LEU A 39 0.43 4.78 10.68
CA LEU A 39 -0.65 4.59 9.71
C LEU A 39 -1.64 3.53 10.21
N GLY A 40 -2.91 3.91 10.26
CA GLY A 40 -4.06 3.02 10.47
C GLY A 40 -5.28 3.56 9.73
N GLY A 41 -6.43 2.88 9.83
CA GLY A 41 -7.67 3.40 9.24
C GLY A 41 -7.67 3.46 7.70
N LEU A 42 -8.34 4.47 7.15
CA LEU A 42 -8.45 4.74 5.71
C LEU A 42 -7.35 5.72 5.25
N ILE A 43 -6.43 5.22 4.45
CA ILE A 43 -5.21 5.90 4.04
C ILE A 43 -5.27 6.21 2.54
N HIS A 44 -5.04 7.47 2.17
CA HIS A 44 -5.04 7.93 0.79
C HIS A 44 -3.65 8.22 0.28
N PHE A 45 -3.27 7.58 -0.83
CA PHE A 45 -2.05 7.89 -1.58
C PHE A 45 -2.38 8.64 -2.87
N TRP A 46 -1.84 9.84 -3.02
CA TRP A 46 -1.97 10.62 -4.25
C TRP A 46 -0.66 11.30 -4.65
N GLY A 47 -0.66 11.91 -5.84
CA GLY A 47 0.51 12.57 -6.40
C GLY A 47 0.66 12.28 -7.89
N PRO A 48 1.64 12.89 -8.57
CA PRO A 48 1.83 12.76 -10.02
C PRO A 48 1.93 11.31 -10.53
N ALA A 49 1.66 11.10 -11.81
CA ALA A 49 1.95 9.82 -12.46
C ALA A 49 3.44 9.47 -12.29
N GLY A 50 3.75 8.21 -11.99
CA GLY A 50 5.14 7.75 -11.79
C GLY A 50 5.79 8.15 -10.46
N CYS A 51 5.06 8.82 -9.55
CA CYS A 51 5.62 9.20 -8.24
C CYS A 51 5.80 8.02 -7.27
N GLY A 52 5.22 6.85 -7.55
CA GLY A 52 5.45 5.63 -6.76
C GLY A 52 4.32 5.25 -5.79
N LYS A 53 3.08 5.73 -5.98
CA LYS A 53 1.91 5.34 -5.15
C LYS A 53 1.73 3.82 -5.04
N THR A 54 1.65 3.15 -6.18
CA THR A 54 1.57 1.68 -6.25
C THR A 54 2.79 1.03 -5.59
N LEU A 55 3.99 1.59 -5.74
CA LEU A 55 5.19 1.05 -5.12
C LEU A 55 5.15 1.19 -3.59
N LEU A 56 4.72 2.33 -3.06
CA LEU A 56 4.51 2.51 -1.62
C LEU A 56 3.51 1.47 -1.08
N ALA A 57 2.38 1.29 -1.77
CA ALA A 57 1.39 0.27 -1.41
C ALA A 57 2.00 -1.16 -1.48
N VAL A 58 2.84 -1.46 -2.47
CA VAL A 58 3.57 -2.74 -2.56
C VAL A 58 4.48 -2.95 -1.35
N ALA A 59 5.24 -1.94 -0.93
CA ALA A 59 6.15 -2.05 0.20
C ALA A 59 5.39 -2.33 1.50
N LEU A 60 4.28 -1.63 1.75
CA LEU A 60 3.44 -1.83 2.93
C LEU A 60 2.73 -3.19 2.90
N ALA A 61 2.16 -3.59 1.76
CA ALA A 61 1.56 -4.91 1.58
C ALA A 61 2.57 -6.04 1.79
N SER A 62 3.80 -5.88 1.31
CA SER A 62 4.86 -6.86 1.48
C SER A 62 5.27 -7.03 2.94
N ASP A 63 5.28 -5.96 3.73
CA ASP A 63 5.56 -6.04 5.16
C ASP A 63 4.40 -6.67 5.94
N VAL A 64 3.15 -6.26 5.69
CA VAL A 64 1.96 -6.85 6.34
C VAL A 64 1.84 -8.35 6.05
N SER A 65 2.21 -8.78 4.83
CA SER A 65 2.15 -10.19 4.42
C SER A 65 3.01 -11.14 5.27
N ARG A 66 3.93 -10.62 6.09
CA ARG A 66 4.77 -11.39 7.03
C ARG A 66 3.97 -12.02 8.17
N TYR A 67 2.85 -11.41 8.54
CA TYR A 67 2.10 -11.79 9.74
C TYR A 67 0.57 -11.79 9.55
N ALA A 68 0.04 -11.20 8.48
CA ALA A 68 -1.40 -11.15 8.25
C ALA A 68 -1.78 -11.20 6.76
N ARG A 69 -3.08 -11.43 6.50
CA ARG A 69 -3.67 -11.44 5.15
C ARG A 69 -3.74 -10.02 4.58
N VAL A 70 -3.44 -9.90 3.29
CA VAL A 70 -3.55 -8.70 2.47
C VAL A 70 -4.43 -9.01 1.26
N GLU A 71 -5.40 -8.13 1.00
CA GLU A 71 -6.19 -8.17 -0.23
C GLU A 71 -5.90 -6.96 -1.10
N TRP A 72 -5.64 -7.21 -2.39
CA TRP A 72 -5.37 -6.17 -3.36
C TRP A 72 -6.43 -6.16 -4.45
N ILE A 73 -7.22 -5.09 -4.53
CA ILE A 73 -8.18 -4.83 -5.59
C ILE A 73 -7.54 -3.88 -6.60
N ASN A 74 -7.21 -4.39 -7.79
CA ASN A 74 -6.65 -3.60 -8.87
C ASN A 74 -7.76 -3.24 -9.88
N THR A 75 -7.96 -1.95 -10.09
CA THR A 75 -9.03 -1.40 -10.94
C THR A 75 -8.55 -0.88 -12.30
N ASP A 76 -7.24 -0.76 -12.52
CA ASP A 76 -6.66 -0.31 -13.79
C ASP A 76 -6.10 -1.45 -14.66
N ARG A 77 -6.18 -2.68 -14.15
CA ARG A 77 -5.73 -3.93 -14.74
C ARG A 77 -4.23 -4.00 -15.07
N LYS A 78 -3.42 -3.05 -14.60
CA LYS A 78 -1.96 -3.07 -14.84
C LYS A 78 -1.32 -4.16 -14.00
N LYS A 79 -0.60 -5.07 -14.66
CA LYS A 79 0.09 -6.20 -14.00
C LYS A 79 1.56 -5.92 -13.67
N SER A 80 2.09 -4.76 -14.06
CA SER A 80 3.52 -4.44 -13.90
C SER A 80 3.99 -4.38 -12.45
N PHE A 81 3.09 -4.11 -11.49
CA PHE A 81 3.43 -4.09 -10.06
C PHE A 81 3.62 -5.50 -9.46
N VAL A 82 3.10 -6.55 -10.10
CA VAL A 82 3.10 -7.92 -9.54
C VAL A 82 4.52 -8.46 -9.36
N SER A 83 5.44 -8.13 -10.26
CA SER A 83 6.85 -8.50 -10.11
C SER A 83 7.50 -7.81 -8.91
N TYR A 84 7.24 -6.50 -8.73
CA TYR A 84 7.69 -5.75 -7.56
C TYR A 84 7.12 -6.35 -6.28
N LEU A 85 5.83 -6.68 -6.25
CA LEU A 85 5.18 -7.28 -5.10
C LEU A 85 5.81 -8.62 -4.71
N LYS A 86 6.01 -9.53 -5.67
CA LYS A 86 6.67 -10.82 -5.40
C LYS A 86 8.09 -10.65 -4.86
N ASN A 87 8.88 -9.78 -5.47
CA ASN A 87 10.26 -9.54 -5.05
C ASN A 87 10.32 -8.94 -3.64
N ASN A 88 9.42 -8.00 -3.33
CA ASN A 88 9.39 -7.33 -2.04
C ASN A 88 8.83 -8.22 -0.92
N ILE A 89 7.84 -9.07 -1.20
CA ILE A 89 7.40 -10.12 -0.26
C ILE A 89 8.57 -11.04 0.09
N ALA A 90 9.33 -11.50 -0.91
CA ALA A 90 10.49 -12.35 -0.65
C ALA A 90 11.58 -11.62 0.18
N ALA A 91 11.85 -10.35 -0.13
CA ALA A 91 12.86 -9.55 0.55
C ALA A 91 12.45 -9.16 2.00
N SER A 92 11.17 -8.93 2.26
CA SER A 92 10.64 -8.60 3.59
C SER A 92 10.51 -9.85 4.48
N GLY A 93 10.66 -11.06 3.93
CA GLY A 93 10.34 -12.31 4.61
C GLY A 93 8.84 -12.56 4.73
N GLY A 94 8.04 -11.94 3.85
CA GLY A 94 6.60 -12.11 3.74
C GLY A 94 6.20 -13.45 3.10
N SER A 95 4.90 -13.74 3.14
CA SER A 95 4.31 -14.94 2.57
C SER A 95 3.43 -14.61 1.36
N PRO A 96 3.74 -15.12 0.14
CA PRO A 96 2.86 -14.93 -1.01
C PRO A 96 1.45 -15.50 -0.81
N GLN A 97 1.28 -16.52 0.05
CA GLN A 97 -0.01 -17.11 0.36
C GLN A 97 -0.91 -16.17 1.16
N ASN A 98 -0.33 -15.17 1.83
CA ASN A 98 -1.07 -14.16 2.56
C ASN A 98 -1.58 -13.03 1.68
N VAL A 99 -1.28 -13.03 0.36
CA VAL A 99 -1.67 -11.93 -0.53
C VAL A 99 -2.59 -12.45 -1.63
N SER A 100 -3.82 -11.92 -1.68
CA SER A 100 -4.75 -12.11 -2.80
C SER A 100 -4.76 -10.86 -3.69
N ILE A 101 -4.87 -11.06 -5.01
CA ILE A 101 -4.99 -9.97 -5.99
C ILE A 101 -6.23 -10.24 -6.85
N THR A 102 -7.17 -9.30 -6.82
CA THR A 102 -8.38 -9.30 -7.62
C THR A 102 -8.26 -8.22 -8.70
N MET A 103 -8.43 -8.61 -9.96
CA MET A 103 -8.39 -7.71 -11.11
C MET A 103 -9.82 -7.38 -11.50
N ILE A 104 -10.21 -6.11 -11.40
CA ILE A 104 -11.58 -5.69 -11.64
C ILE A 104 -11.79 -5.36 -13.11
N ASP A 105 -12.84 -5.93 -13.68
CA ASP A 105 -13.22 -5.72 -15.07
C ASP A 105 -14.36 -4.69 -15.22
N SER A 106 -15.20 -4.49 -14.21
CA SER A 106 -16.36 -3.59 -14.31
C SER A 106 -16.64 -2.81 -13.02
N GLN A 107 -17.41 -1.72 -13.13
CA GLN A 107 -17.89 -0.96 -11.96
C GLN A 107 -18.75 -1.84 -11.05
N THR A 108 -19.67 -2.61 -11.63
CA THR A 108 -20.57 -3.50 -10.89
C THR A 108 -19.78 -4.51 -10.04
N GLU A 109 -18.75 -5.12 -10.63
CA GLU A 109 -17.88 -6.05 -9.91
C GLU A 109 -17.17 -5.39 -8.72
N LEU A 110 -16.64 -4.18 -8.89
CA LEU A 110 -16.03 -3.41 -7.80
C LEU A 110 -17.03 -3.15 -6.67
N LEU A 111 -18.23 -2.68 -7.01
CA LEU A 111 -19.26 -2.34 -6.04
C LEU A 111 -19.77 -3.58 -5.30
N GLU A 112 -20.00 -4.68 -6.01
CA GLU A 112 -20.38 -5.95 -5.40
C GLU A 112 -19.30 -6.47 -4.45
N LEU A 113 -18.03 -6.38 -4.85
CA LEU A 113 -16.92 -6.81 -4.02
C LEU A 113 -16.85 -5.98 -2.73
N ILE A 114 -16.90 -4.65 -2.84
CA ILE A 114 -16.85 -3.75 -1.68
C ILE A 114 -18.06 -3.93 -0.76
N ARG A 115 -19.26 -4.10 -1.31
CA ARG A 115 -20.48 -4.34 -0.51
C ARG A 115 -20.48 -5.68 0.24
N LYS A 116 -19.74 -6.68 -0.26
CA LYS A 116 -19.59 -7.99 0.38
C LYS A 116 -18.48 -8.04 1.43
N LEU A 117 -17.59 -7.04 1.51
CA LEU A 117 -16.51 -6.99 2.49
C LEU A 117 -17.01 -7.14 3.95
N PRO A 118 -18.09 -6.46 4.40
CA PRO A 118 -18.57 -6.60 5.78
C PRO A 118 -19.02 -8.03 6.15
N GLU A 119 -19.31 -8.88 5.16
CA GLU A 119 -19.78 -10.26 5.35
C GLU A 119 -18.66 -11.30 5.24
N SER A 120 -17.44 -10.89 4.88
CA SER A 120 -16.33 -11.79 4.59
C SER A 120 -15.31 -11.87 5.75
N ASP A 121 -14.40 -12.86 5.67
CA ASP A 121 -13.22 -12.90 6.53
C ASP A 121 -12.23 -11.81 6.09
N LEU A 122 -12.30 -10.67 6.77
CA LEU A 122 -11.58 -9.44 6.44
C LEU A 122 -10.05 -9.62 6.55
N PRO A 123 -9.27 -9.07 5.61
CA PRO A 123 -7.82 -9.01 5.74
C PRO A 123 -7.40 -8.00 6.82
N SER A 124 -6.11 -7.96 7.19
CA SER A 124 -5.58 -6.85 8.02
C SER A 124 -5.23 -5.62 7.18
N LEU A 125 -5.03 -5.80 5.87
CA LEU A 125 -4.80 -4.71 4.92
C LEU A 125 -5.58 -4.96 3.63
N LEU A 126 -6.37 -3.97 3.22
CA LEU A 126 -7.00 -3.89 1.91
C LEU A 126 -6.34 -2.77 1.09
N VAL A 127 -5.95 -3.06 -0.14
CA VAL A 127 -5.39 -2.08 -1.09
C VAL A 127 -6.32 -1.93 -2.29
N ILE A 128 -6.72 -0.71 -2.64
CA ILE A 128 -7.49 -0.41 -3.85
C ILE A 128 -6.67 0.55 -4.74
N ASP A 129 -6.19 0.05 -5.87
CA ASP A 129 -5.22 0.75 -6.73
C ASP A 129 -5.67 0.80 -8.21
N PRO A 130 -6.07 1.98 -8.74
CA PRO A 130 -6.53 3.19 -8.05
C PRO A 130 -8.05 3.26 -7.84
N ILE A 131 -8.49 3.82 -6.72
CA ILE A 131 -9.93 4.00 -6.42
C ILE A 131 -10.65 4.88 -7.46
N THR A 132 -9.95 5.85 -8.03
CA THR A 132 -10.53 6.81 -8.99
C THR A 132 -10.96 6.16 -10.31
N ARG A 133 -10.49 4.94 -10.61
CA ARG A 133 -11.00 4.19 -11.78
C ARG A 133 -12.43 3.71 -11.63
N ALA A 134 -12.95 3.64 -10.41
CA ALA A 134 -14.38 3.43 -10.17
C ALA A 134 -15.24 4.46 -10.94
N LEU A 135 -14.74 5.69 -11.08
CA LEU A 135 -15.41 6.76 -11.82
C LEU A 135 -15.42 6.51 -13.31
N ASP A 136 -14.28 6.13 -13.89
CA ASP A 136 -14.17 5.90 -15.33
C ASP A 136 -14.98 4.66 -15.75
N LEU A 137 -15.09 3.66 -14.87
CA LEU A 137 -15.91 2.47 -15.11
C LEU A 137 -17.42 2.78 -15.12
N GLY A 138 -17.87 3.85 -14.44
CA GLY A 138 -19.27 4.28 -14.41
C GLY A 138 -19.65 5.36 -15.44
N ARG A 139 -18.73 5.71 -16.35
CA ARG A 139 -18.91 6.82 -17.31
C ARG A 139 -20.12 6.66 -18.23
N GLU A 140 -20.59 5.43 -18.44
CA GLU A 140 -21.77 5.14 -19.26
C GLU A 140 -23.09 5.60 -18.61
N ASN A 141 -23.08 5.94 -17.32
CA ASN A 141 -24.25 6.48 -16.60
C ASN A 141 -23.96 7.89 -16.04
N PRO A 142 -24.24 8.96 -16.81
CA PRO A 142 -23.95 10.33 -16.41
C PRO A 142 -24.63 10.78 -15.12
N THR A 143 -25.78 10.18 -14.79
CA THR A 143 -26.57 10.52 -13.59
C THR A 143 -25.94 9.98 -12.32
N LEU A 144 -25.30 8.81 -12.41
CA LEU A 144 -24.66 8.18 -11.27
C LEU A 144 -23.15 8.45 -11.22
N TRP A 145 -22.56 9.01 -12.29
CA TRP A 145 -21.13 9.21 -12.41
C TRP A 145 -20.50 9.92 -11.19
N GLY A 146 -19.77 9.14 -10.39
CA GLY A 146 -19.08 9.60 -9.19
C GLY A 146 -19.93 9.61 -7.92
N ARG A 147 -21.24 9.42 -8.04
CA ARG A 147 -22.13 9.26 -6.89
C ARG A 147 -21.84 7.97 -6.13
N GLU A 148 -21.55 6.87 -6.81
CA GLU A 148 -21.29 5.59 -6.13
C GLU A 148 -19.98 5.63 -5.33
N LEU A 149 -18.96 6.35 -5.82
CA LEU A 149 -17.73 6.53 -5.06
C LEU A 149 -18.03 7.25 -3.73
N VAL A 150 -18.88 8.27 -3.76
CA VAL A 150 -19.13 9.18 -2.64
C VAL A 150 -20.17 8.65 -1.65
N GLU A 151 -21.23 8.02 -2.15
CA GLU A 151 -22.37 7.58 -1.34
C GLU A 151 -22.26 6.12 -0.90
N ASP A 152 -21.55 5.27 -1.64
CA ASP A 152 -21.45 3.85 -1.33
C ASP A 152 -20.03 3.45 -0.93
N VAL A 153 -19.05 3.70 -1.81
CA VAL A 153 -17.71 3.13 -1.65
C VAL A 153 -16.95 3.74 -0.46
N LEU A 154 -16.74 5.05 -0.46
CA LEU A 154 -15.97 5.72 0.61
C LEU A 154 -16.62 5.55 1.99
N PRO A 155 -17.95 5.72 2.16
CA PRO A 155 -18.60 5.48 3.46
C PRO A 155 -18.47 4.03 3.92
N THR A 156 -18.56 3.06 3.02
CA THR A 156 -18.39 1.64 3.36
C THR A 156 -16.97 1.36 3.84
N LEU A 157 -15.95 1.86 3.12
CA LEU A 157 -14.55 1.66 3.50
C LEU A 157 -14.22 2.33 4.84
N ALA A 158 -14.69 3.56 5.08
CA ALA A 158 -14.51 4.25 6.35
C ALA A 158 -15.25 3.56 7.52
N GLY A 159 -16.44 3.01 7.25
CA GLY A 159 -17.17 2.19 8.22
C GLY A 159 -16.42 0.92 8.60
N LEU A 160 -15.81 0.24 7.62
CA LEU A 160 -15.01 -0.96 7.85
C LEU A 160 -13.76 -0.69 8.69
N THR A 161 -13.04 0.41 8.45
CA THR A 161 -11.83 0.77 9.22
C THR A 161 -12.15 1.21 10.65
N THR A 162 -13.33 1.76 10.89
CA THR A 162 -13.75 2.18 12.23
C THR A 162 -14.20 1.00 13.09
N THR A 163 -14.85 0.01 12.47
CA THR A 163 -15.49 -1.11 13.18
C THR A 163 -14.61 -2.36 13.25
N ASN A 164 -13.60 -2.46 12.39
CA ASN A 164 -12.69 -3.60 12.30
C ASN A 164 -11.25 -3.08 12.40
N ASP A 165 -10.34 -3.92 12.90
CA ASP A 165 -8.89 -3.65 12.89
C ASP A 165 -8.30 -3.85 11.48
N LEU A 166 -8.93 -3.21 10.49
CA LEU A 166 -8.59 -3.24 9.07
C LEU A 166 -7.97 -1.90 8.68
N ALA A 167 -6.78 -1.94 8.10
CA ALA A 167 -6.23 -0.80 7.37
C ALA A 167 -6.69 -0.86 5.90
N VAL A 168 -7.08 0.28 5.34
CA VAL A 168 -7.44 0.39 3.92
C VAL A 168 -6.54 1.43 3.26
N ILE A 169 -5.83 1.03 2.22
CA ILE A 169 -5.07 1.94 1.35
C ILE A 169 -5.87 2.14 0.06
N ILE A 170 -6.16 3.39 -0.27
CA ILE A 170 -6.68 3.79 -1.58
C ILE A 170 -5.63 4.63 -2.31
N THR A 171 -5.40 4.36 -3.59
CA THR A 171 -4.58 5.26 -4.42
C THR A 171 -5.48 6.03 -5.39
N SER A 172 -5.12 7.27 -5.72
CA SER A 172 -5.84 8.05 -6.72
C SER A 172 -4.96 8.43 -7.90
N GLU A 173 -5.56 8.46 -9.08
CA GLU A 173 -5.02 9.21 -10.20
C GLU A 173 -5.06 10.71 -9.88
N SER A 174 -4.03 11.44 -10.30
CA SER A 174 -3.99 12.89 -10.20
C SER A 174 -4.06 13.53 -11.58
N ARG A 175 -4.73 14.67 -11.66
CA ARG A 175 -4.89 15.47 -12.88
C ARG A 175 -4.47 16.91 -12.57
N MET A 176 -3.93 17.57 -13.58
CA MET A 176 -3.71 19.01 -13.54
C MET A 176 -5.08 19.70 -13.57
N LEU A 177 -5.35 20.54 -12.58
CA LEU A 177 -6.49 21.45 -12.59
C LEU A 177 -6.07 22.80 -13.19
N ASP A 178 -7.06 23.64 -13.52
CA ASP A 178 -6.85 24.92 -14.19
C ASP A 178 -6.00 25.91 -13.36
N ASP A 179 -5.89 25.68 -12.04
CA ASP A 179 -5.05 26.44 -11.10
C ASP A 179 -3.58 25.99 -11.09
N SER A 180 -3.18 25.13 -12.04
CA SER A 180 -1.82 24.59 -12.22
C SER A 180 -1.33 23.66 -11.11
N ASN A 181 -2.18 23.28 -10.16
CA ASN A 181 -1.81 22.30 -9.14
C ASN A 181 -2.27 20.90 -9.54
N ASN A 182 -1.39 19.91 -9.36
CA ASN A 182 -1.73 18.52 -9.59
C ASN A 182 -2.44 17.95 -8.36
N HIS A 183 -3.73 17.64 -8.49
CA HIS A 183 -4.55 17.11 -7.40
C HIS A 183 -5.09 15.72 -7.74
N ALA A 184 -5.35 14.90 -6.72
CA ALA A 184 -6.14 13.69 -6.91
C ALA A 184 -7.52 14.03 -7.49
N VAL A 185 -7.99 13.19 -8.40
CA VAL A 185 -9.37 13.24 -8.89
C VAL A 185 -10.32 13.05 -7.71
N TYR A 186 -11.26 13.99 -7.51
CA TYR A 186 -12.16 14.06 -6.34
C TYR A 186 -11.45 14.20 -4.98
N HIS A 187 -10.25 14.79 -4.93
CA HIS A 187 -9.48 14.94 -3.68
C HIS A 187 -10.30 15.55 -2.54
N SER A 188 -10.99 16.68 -2.77
CA SER A 188 -11.81 17.34 -1.74
C SER A 188 -12.93 16.47 -1.16
N THR A 189 -13.40 15.47 -1.91
CA THR A 189 -14.41 14.54 -1.44
C THR A 189 -13.79 13.37 -0.70
N ILE A 190 -12.71 12.79 -1.24
CA ILE A 190 -11.95 11.71 -0.60
C ILE A 190 -11.39 12.17 0.76
N ALA A 191 -10.87 13.39 0.83
CA ALA A 191 -10.28 14.00 2.02
C ALA A 191 -11.22 14.05 3.24
N LYS A 192 -12.54 13.98 3.03
CA LYS A 192 -13.54 13.99 4.11
C LYS A 192 -13.67 12.65 4.84
N TRP A 193 -13.18 11.56 4.24
CA TRP A 193 -13.39 10.19 4.71
C TRP A 193 -12.12 9.53 5.25
N ILE A 194 -10.95 10.11 4.96
CA ILE A 194 -9.65 9.48 5.18
C ILE A 194 -9.07 9.90 6.54
N ASP A 195 -8.35 8.99 7.17
CA ASP A 195 -7.59 9.22 8.41
C ASP A 195 -6.19 9.77 8.11
N HIS A 196 -5.63 9.38 6.96
CA HIS A 196 -4.31 9.83 6.53
C HIS A 196 -4.29 10.21 5.05
N ASP A 197 -3.87 11.45 4.78
CA ASP A 197 -3.72 11.96 3.42
C ASP A 197 -2.24 12.09 3.07
N LEU A 198 -1.70 11.20 2.22
CA LEU A 198 -0.28 11.17 1.85
C LEU A 198 -0.07 11.54 0.38
N CYS A 199 0.60 12.66 0.16
CA CYS A 199 1.06 13.11 -1.14
C CYS A 199 2.48 12.60 -1.41
N LEU A 200 2.67 11.96 -2.57
CA LEU A 200 3.95 11.41 -3.00
C LEU A 200 4.56 12.30 -4.08
N ASN A 201 5.75 12.82 -3.78
CA ASN A 201 6.50 13.73 -4.65
C ASN A 201 7.84 13.10 -5.04
N ARG A 202 8.02 12.80 -6.32
CA ARG A 202 9.27 12.19 -6.82
C ARG A 202 10.30 13.26 -7.17
N GLU A 203 11.52 13.08 -6.69
CA GLU A 203 12.65 13.94 -7.05
C GLU A 203 12.87 13.93 -8.58
N LEU A 204 13.37 15.04 -9.13
CA LEU A 204 13.68 15.16 -10.56
C LEU A 204 14.75 14.15 -11.03
N SER A 205 15.68 13.79 -10.15
CA SER A 205 16.66 12.72 -10.38
C SER A 205 16.00 11.33 -10.49
N GLY A 206 14.77 11.18 -10.03
CA GLY A 206 14.03 9.93 -9.98
C GLY A 206 14.51 8.96 -8.89
N SER A 207 15.50 9.33 -8.07
CA SER A 207 16.13 8.45 -7.06
C SER A 207 15.27 8.18 -5.85
N ARG A 208 14.43 9.14 -5.45
CA ARG A 208 13.61 9.05 -4.24
C ARG A 208 12.24 9.65 -4.48
N THR A 209 11.30 9.17 -3.69
CA THR A 209 9.97 9.76 -3.54
C THR A 209 9.81 10.20 -2.09
N HIS A 210 9.49 11.47 -1.89
CA HIS A 210 9.10 12.02 -0.61
C HIS A 210 7.64 11.67 -0.35
N ILE A 211 7.36 11.17 0.85
CA ILE A 211 6.01 10.86 1.32
C ILE A 211 5.65 11.97 2.30
N VAL A 212 4.69 12.80 1.92
CA VAL A 212 4.29 13.99 2.66
C VAL A 212 2.86 13.82 3.14
N ARG A 213 2.66 13.81 4.46
CA ARG A 213 1.34 13.82 5.08
C ARG A 213 0.78 15.25 5.02
N LYS A 214 -0.46 15.38 4.56
CA LYS A 214 -1.26 16.60 4.65
C LYS A 214 -2.03 16.59 5.97
N ILE A 215 -1.88 17.65 6.76
CA ILE A 215 -2.61 17.85 8.02
C ILE A 215 -3.18 19.26 7.96
N GLU A 216 -4.48 19.38 7.67
CA GLU A 216 -5.15 20.67 7.48
C GLU A 216 -4.37 21.54 6.47
N ASP A 217 -3.89 22.71 6.90
CA ASP A 217 -3.12 23.66 6.09
C ASP A 217 -1.60 23.42 6.12
N SER A 218 -1.15 22.30 6.71
CA SER A 218 0.26 21.96 6.89
C SER A 218 0.70 20.70 6.14
N GLU A 219 2.00 20.62 5.87
CA GLU A 219 2.65 19.47 5.24
C GLU A 219 3.78 18.94 6.12
N GLN A 220 3.86 17.62 6.26
CA GLN A 220 4.90 16.95 7.04
C GLN A 220 5.47 15.75 6.26
N GLU A 221 6.77 15.77 5.93
CA GLU A 221 7.44 14.62 5.30
C GLU A 221 7.57 13.44 6.28
N THR A 222 6.73 12.43 6.15
CA THR A 222 6.73 11.27 7.05
C THR A 222 7.82 10.26 6.71
N ALA A 223 8.18 10.12 5.43
CA ALA A 223 9.16 9.14 4.99
C ALA A 223 9.70 9.43 3.60
N GLN A 224 10.71 8.65 3.21
CA GLN A 224 11.21 8.58 1.84
C GLN A 224 11.12 7.15 1.31
N LEU A 225 10.63 6.99 0.08
CA LEU A 225 10.64 5.74 -0.66
C LEU A 225 11.81 5.74 -1.65
N ARG A 226 12.57 4.65 -1.66
CA ARG A 226 13.63 4.37 -2.62
C ARG A 226 13.42 2.99 -3.25
N VAL A 227 13.80 2.87 -4.52
CA VAL A 227 13.93 1.57 -5.20
C VAL A 227 15.42 1.30 -5.38
N ASP A 228 15.90 0.15 -4.92
CA ASP A 228 17.28 -0.26 -5.15
C ASP A 228 17.48 -0.85 -6.56
N HIS A 229 18.73 -1.22 -6.86
CA HIS A 229 19.11 -1.80 -8.15
C HIS A 229 18.49 -3.18 -8.43
N LEU A 230 17.92 -3.85 -7.42
CA LEU A 230 17.24 -5.14 -7.53
C LEU A 230 15.71 -4.99 -7.60
N GLY A 231 15.20 -3.76 -7.54
CA GLY A 231 13.76 -3.49 -7.50
C GLY A 231 13.15 -3.67 -6.10
N ILE A 232 13.97 -3.77 -5.06
CA ILE A 232 13.52 -3.81 -3.67
C ILE A 232 13.24 -2.39 -3.19
N LEU A 233 12.12 -2.24 -2.52
CA LEU A 233 11.59 -0.99 -2.03
C LEU A 233 12.04 -0.81 -0.59
N GLU A 234 12.56 0.37 -0.30
CA GLU A 234 12.97 0.77 1.03
C GLU A 234 12.20 2.02 1.43
N ILE A 235 11.55 1.95 2.59
CA ILE A 235 10.91 3.10 3.24
C ILE A 235 11.82 3.55 4.37
N ILE A 236 12.19 4.83 4.36
CA ILE A 236 13.04 5.46 5.36
C ILE A 236 12.18 6.45 6.14
N PRO A 237 11.66 6.09 7.33
CA PRO A 237 10.86 7.00 8.15
C PRO A 237 11.65 8.23 8.59
N ARG A 238 10.98 9.39 8.65
CA ARG A 238 11.51 10.60 9.25
C ARG A 238 11.12 10.62 10.73
N ILE A 239 12.12 10.43 11.59
CA ILE A 239 11.93 10.57 13.04
C ILE A 239 11.90 12.06 13.38
N TYR A 240 10.70 12.58 13.63
CA TYR A 240 10.55 13.90 14.22
C TYR A 240 10.87 13.78 15.71
N ARG A 241 11.98 14.41 16.14
CA ARG A 241 12.14 14.71 17.56
C ARG A 241 11.14 15.80 17.87
N THR A 242 10.03 15.45 18.51
CA THR A 242 9.14 16.43 19.12
C THR A 242 10.03 17.28 20.01
N GLN A 243 10.27 18.55 19.61
CA GLN A 243 10.84 19.51 20.54
C GLN A 243 9.75 19.69 21.57
N VAL A 244 9.87 18.97 22.69
CA VAL A 244 9.09 19.26 23.88
C VAL A 244 9.55 20.66 24.26
N SER A 245 8.75 21.66 23.89
CA SER A 245 8.90 23.00 24.43
C SER A 245 8.67 22.83 25.93
N GLU A 246 9.75 22.80 26.71
CA GLU A 246 9.68 23.07 28.13
C GLU A 246 9.13 24.49 28.24
N GLU A 247 7.81 24.61 28.41
CA GLU A 247 7.19 25.83 28.91
C GLU A 247 7.74 26.06 30.32
N VAL A 248 8.57 27.10 30.44
CA VAL A 248 9.09 27.64 31.70
C VAL A 248 8.10 28.68 32.25
#